data_AF-A0A485ASQ4-F1
#
_entry.id   AF-A0A485ASQ4-F1
#
_cell.length_a   1.000
_cell.length_b   1.000
_cell.length_c   1.000
_cell.angle_alpha   90.00
_cell.angle_beta   90.00
_cell.angle_gamma   90.00
#
_symmetry.space_group_name_H-M   'P 1'
#
loop_
_entity.id
_entity.type
_entity.pdbx_description
1 polymer ?
#
loop_
_entity_poly.entity_id
_entity_poly.type
_entity_poly.pdbx_seq_one_letter_code
_entity_poly.pdbx_strand_id
1 'polypeptide(L)'
;MAIAHYFWQRYLDKKENVVHEMLDVNEITTTAPSFYALLPFTPIIGVLIFDGKMGPELHIIAILVLCMLLAAVLEFVRGFNTKNVFAGLEVAYRGMADAFAGVVMLLVAAGVFAQGLSTIGFINSLISIATSFGSASIILMLVLVILTMLRQ
;
A
#
# COMPACT_ATOMS: atom_id res chain seq x y z
N MET A 1 29.19 -3.06 3.29
CA MET A 1 27.72 -3.12 3.53
C MET A 1 26.97 -3.90 2.45
N ALA A 2 27.07 -3.60 1.15
CA ALA A 2 26.28 -4.30 0.11
C ALA A 2 26.68 -5.78 -0.14
N ILE A 3 27.98 -6.10 -0.10
CA ILE A 3 28.48 -7.45 -0.44
C ILE A 3 28.08 -8.47 0.64
N ALA A 4 28.18 -8.11 1.92
CA ALA A 4 27.75 -8.97 3.02
C ALA A 4 26.24 -9.24 2.99
N HIS A 5 25.43 -8.21 2.66
CA HIS A 5 23.98 -8.35 2.52
C HIS A 5 23.60 -9.31 1.39
N TYR A 6 24.28 -9.22 0.25
CA TYR A 6 24.08 -10.12 -0.89
C TYR A 6 24.37 -11.59 -0.53
N PHE A 7 25.47 -11.86 0.18
CA PHE A 7 25.81 -13.22 0.60
C PHE A 7 24.89 -13.74 1.72
N TRP A 8 24.43 -12.88 2.63
CA TRP A 8 23.50 -13.24 3.70
C TRP A 8 22.09 -13.54 3.18
N GLN A 9 21.57 -12.73 2.26
CA GLN A 9 20.30 -13.01 1.56
C GLN A 9 20.38 -14.32 0.77
N ARG A 10 21.47 -14.53 0.03
CA ARG A 10 21.66 -15.78 -0.73
C ARG A 10 21.82 -17.02 0.15
N TYR A 11 22.33 -16.86 1.37
CA TYR A 11 22.42 -17.95 2.35
C TYR A 11 21.05 -18.25 3.00
N LEU A 12 20.26 -17.22 3.33
CA LEU A 12 18.90 -17.39 3.86
C LEU A 12 17.94 -17.96 2.82
N ASP A 13 17.96 -17.46 1.58
CA ASP A 13 17.14 -17.98 0.47
C ASP A 13 17.40 -19.47 0.21
N LYS A 14 18.65 -19.91 0.42
CA LYS A 14 19.04 -21.32 0.27
C LYS A 14 18.62 -22.20 1.46
N LYS A 15 18.38 -21.60 2.63
CA LYS A 15 18.03 -22.30 3.87
C LYS A 15 16.52 -22.37 4.12
N GLU A 16 15.77 -21.36 3.66
CA GLU A 16 14.31 -21.26 3.78
C GLU A 16 13.55 -22.11 2.75
N ASN A 17 14.23 -22.70 1.75
CA ASN A 17 13.61 -23.54 0.71
C ASN A 17 12.29 -22.93 0.19
N VAL A 18 12.31 -21.61 -0.01
CA VAL A 18 11.25 -20.91 -0.74
C VAL A 18 11.43 -21.38 -2.17
N VAL A 19 10.82 -22.52 -2.47
CA VAL A 19 10.24 -22.75 -3.77
C VAL A 19 9.46 -21.47 -4.03
N HIS A 20 10.00 -20.60 -4.86
CA HIS A 20 9.15 -19.68 -5.58
C HIS A 20 8.13 -20.61 -6.23
N GLU A 21 6.95 -20.71 -5.61
CA GLU A 21 5.74 -20.92 -6.35
C GLU A 21 5.67 -19.68 -7.25
N MET A 22 6.44 -19.73 -8.35
CA MET A 22 6.09 -19.03 -9.55
C MET A 22 4.71 -19.61 -9.83
N LEU A 23 3.68 -18.91 -9.36
CA LEU A 23 2.35 -18.99 -9.92
C LEU A 23 2.60 -19.01 -11.42
N ASP A 24 2.37 -20.16 -12.02
CA ASP A 24 2.75 -20.49 -13.39
C ASP A 24 2.26 -19.35 -14.30
N VAL A 25 3.18 -18.45 -14.67
CA VAL A 25 2.91 -17.29 -15.52
C VAL A 25 2.87 -17.77 -16.98
N ASN A 26 2.20 -18.88 -17.26
CA ASN A 26 1.99 -19.40 -18.61
C ASN A 26 0.52 -19.44 -19.04
N GLU A 27 -0.43 -18.98 -18.23
CA GLU A 27 -1.85 -18.88 -18.64
C GLU A 27 -2.42 -17.46 -18.69
N ILE A 28 -1.59 -16.41 -18.63
CA ILE A 28 -2.04 -15.08 -19.06
C ILE A 28 -1.62 -14.89 -20.51
N THR A 29 -2.49 -15.26 -21.44
CA THR A 29 -2.35 -14.87 -22.84
C THR A 29 -2.37 -13.34 -22.93
N THR A 30 -1.21 -12.72 -23.08
CA THR A 30 -1.03 -11.27 -23.15
C THR A 30 -1.49 -10.72 -24.50
N THR A 31 -2.81 -10.64 -24.69
CA THR A 31 -3.46 -9.87 -25.77
C THR A 31 -4.08 -8.57 -25.24
N ALA A 32 -3.48 -7.99 -24.20
CA ALA A 32 -3.79 -6.65 -23.73
C ALA A 32 -2.73 -5.67 -24.31
N PRO A 33 -3.13 -4.71 -25.17
CA PRO A 33 -2.22 -3.77 -25.80
C PRO A 33 -1.51 -2.92 -24.75
N SER A 34 -0.26 -2.54 -25.04
CA SER A 34 0.65 -1.79 -24.15
C SER A 34 0.05 -0.49 -23.58
N PHE A 35 -0.98 0.04 -24.21
CA PHE A 35 -1.74 1.21 -23.77
C PHE A 35 -2.50 1.00 -22.46
N TYR A 36 -2.92 -0.24 -22.11
CA TYR A 36 -3.60 -0.53 -20.84
C TYR A 36 -2.70 -0.41 -19.60
N ALA A 37 -1.37 -0.45 -19.77
CA ALA A 37 -0.42 -0.27 -18.66
C ALA A 37 -0.43 1.16 -18.09
N LEU A 38 -0.95 2.14 -18.85
CA LEU A 38 -1.05 3.54 -18.40
C LEU A 38 -2.32 3.80 -17.57
N LEU A 39 -3.33 2.95 -17.70
CA LEU A 39 -4.65 3.11 -17.05
C LEU A 39 -4.56 3.25 -15.51
N PRO A 40 -3.72 2.49 -14.78
CA PRO A 40 -3.52 2.65 -13.34
C PRO A 40 -2.90 3.99 -12.92
N PHE A 41 -2.24 4.69 -13.84
CA PHE A 41 -1.62 6.01 -13.60
C PHE A 41 -2.55 7.17 -13.93
N THR A 42 -3.65 6.91 -14.64
CA THR A 42 -4.71 7.89 -14.95
C THR A 42 -5.23 8.64 -13.72
N PRO A 43 -5.44 8.01 -12.54
CA PRO A 43 -5.88 8.73 -11.35
C PRO A 43 -4.85 9.75 -10.87
N ILE A 44 -3.55 9.44 -10.96
CA ILE A 44 -2.47 10.35 -10.54
C ILE A 44 -2.40 11.56 -11.47
N ILE A 45 -2.46 11.31 -12.79
CA ILE A 45 -2.50 12.36 -13.80
C ILE A 45 -3.77 13.22 -13.64
N GLY A 46 -4.90 12.56 -13.36
CA GLY A 46 -6.18 13.21 -13.09
C GLY A 46 -6.12 14.15 -11.89
N VAL A 47 -5.59 13.69 -10.75
CA VAL A 47 -5.38 14.55 -9.59
C VAL A 47 -4.49 15.74 -9.94
N LEU A 48 -3.34 15.53 -10.59
CA LEU A 48 -2.43 16.63 -10.96
C LEU A 48 -3.03 17.69 -11.89
N ILE A 49 -3.93 17.30 -12.80
CA ILE A 49 -4.61 18.23 -13.71
C ILE A 49 -5.77 18.96 -13.01
N PHE A 50 -6.49 18.27 -12.11
CA PHE A 50 -7.69 18.76 -11.44
C PHE A 50 -7.47 19.26 -10.01
N ASP A 51 -6.22 19.40 -9.55
CA ASP A 51 -5.79 19.96 -8.24
C ASP A 51 -6.01 21.49 -8.13
N GLY A 52 -7.03 22.04 -8.82
CA GLY A 52 -7.46 23.44 -8.67
C GLY A 52 -6.74 24.48 -9.55
N LYS A 53 -5.78 24.11 -10.41
CA LYS A 53 -5.10 25.08 -11.31
C LYS A 53 -5.82 25.38 -12.64
N MET A 54 -6.68 24.47 -13.12
CA MET A 54 -7.39 24.64 -14.41
C MET A 54 -8.85 24.14 -14.40
N GLY A 55 -9.41 23.76 -13.24
CA GLY A 55 -10.78 23.27 -13.12
C GLY A 55 -11.30 23.23 -11.67
N PRO A 56 -12.60 22.94 -11.44
CA PRO A 56 -13.17 22.83 -10.10
C PRO A 56 -12.49 21.71 -9.31
N GLU A 57 -12.25 21.95 -8.01
CA GLU A 57 -11.64 20.98 -7.10
C GLU A 57 -12.40 19.65 -7.13
N LEU A 58 -11.81 18.64 -7.76
CA LEU A 58 -12.45 17.34 -7.90
C LEU A 58 -11.98 16.43 -6.77
N HIS A 59 -12.92 15.97 -5.94
CA HIS A 59 -12.63 15.03 -4.87
C HIS A 59 -12.00 13.76 -5.45
N ILE A 60 -11.02 13.17 -4.76
CA ILE A 60 -10.30 11.96 -5.20
C ILE A 60 -11.28 10.84 -5.61
N ILE A 61 -12.38 10.70 -4.87
CA ILE A 61 -13.43 9.69 -5.14
C ILE A 61 -14.07 9.91 -6.51
N ALA A 62 -14.36 11.16 -6.89
CA ALA A 62 -14.94 11.47 -8.19
C ALA A 62 -13.97 11.19 -9.35
N ILE A 63 -12.67 11.43 -9.14
CA ILE A 63 -11.62 11.08 -10.12
C ILE A 63 -11.55 9.56 -10.29
N LEU A 64 -11.60 8.79 -9.20
CA LEU A 64 -11.59 7.32 -9.25
C LEU A 64 -12.81 6.76 -9.98
N VAL A 65 -14.01 7.26 -9.68
CA VAL A 65 -15.24 6.86 -10.38
C VAL A 65 -15.16 7.20 -11.87
N LEU A 66 -14.66 8.40 -12.22
CA LEU A 66 -14.46 8.80 -13.61
C LEU A 66 -13.46 7.90 -14.34
N CYS A 67 -12.33 7.58 -13.71
CA CYS A 67 -11.34 6.64 -14.28
C CYS A 67 -11.95 5.25 -14.51
N MET A 68 -12.77 4.77 -13.58
CA MET A 68 -13.46 3.49 -13.70
C MET A 68 -14.48 3.49 -14.86
N LEU A 69 -15.19 4.62 -15.04
CA LEU A 69 -16.12 4.84 -16.14
C LEU A 69 -15.39 4.89 -17.48
N LEU A 70 -14.26 5.60 -17.56
CA LEU A 70 -13.40 5.65 -18.75
C LEU A 70 -12.85 4.27 -19.10
N ALA A 71 -12.38 3.49 -18.11
CA ALA A 71 -11.94 2.11 -18.32
C ALA A 71 -13.07 1.23 -18.87
N ALA A 72 -14.28 1.36 -18.33
CA ALA A 72 -15.46 0.62 -18.81
C ALA A 72 -15.83 1.00 -20.25
N VAL A 73 -15.76 2.28 -20.61
CA VAL A 73 -16.01 2.76 -21.98
C VAL A 73 -14.93 2.25 -22.94
N LEU A 74 -13.66 2.28 -22.56
CA LEU A 74 -12.55 1.75 -23.36
C LEU A 74 -12.71 0.24 -23.61
N GLU A 75 -13.06 -0.53 -22.58
CA GLU A 75 -13.30 -1.97 -22.70
C GLU A 75 -14.54 -2.26 -23.56
N PHE A 76 -15.59 -1.43 -23.45
CA PHE A 76 -16.79 -1.53 -24.27
C PHE A 76 -16.51 -1.27 -25.76
N VAL A 77 -15.75 -0.23 -26.08
CA VAL A 77 -15.34 0.09 -27.47
C VAL A 77 -14.43 -0.99 -28.05
N ARG A 78 -13.59 -1.64 -27.22
CA ARG A 78 -12.66 -2.69 -27.65
C ARG A 78 -13.33 -4.05 -27.87
N GLY A 79 -14.21 -4.46 -26.96
CA GLY A 79 -14.81 -5.80 -26.96
C GLY A 79 -16.19 -5.88 -27.60
N PHE A 80 -16.90 -4.75 -27.76
CA PHE A 80 -18.33 -4.65 -28.14
C PHE A 80 -19.27 -5.60 -27.36
N ASN A 81 -18.79 -6.21 -26.29
CA ASN A 81 -19.48 -7.21 -25.50
C ASN A 81 -19.70 -6.66 -24.09
N THR A 82 -20.89 -6.12 -23.89
CA THR A 82 -21.34 -5.50 -22.64
C THR A 82 -21.21 -6.43 -21.43
N LYS A 83 -21.36 -7.76 -21.62
CA LYS A 83 -21.28 -8.74 -20.53
C LYS A 83 -19.87 -8.83 -19.95
N ASN A 84 -18.85 -8.79 -20.80
CA ASN A 84 -17.46 -8.86 -20.36
C ASN A 84 -17.04 -7.58 -19.62
N VAL A 85 -17.55 -6.42 -20.05
CA VAL A 85 -17.30 -5.13 -19.39
C VAL A 85 -17.89 -5.09 -17.99
N PHE A 86 -19.16 -5.50 -17.82
CA PHE A 86 -19.80 -5.53 -16.50
C PHE A 86 -19.16 -6.56 -15.56
N ALA A 87 -18.79 -7.75 -16.07
CA ALA A 87 -18.08 -8.75 -15.29
C ALA A 87 -16.70 -8.23 -14.82
N GLY A 88 -15.95 -7.56 -15.70
CA GLY A 88 -14.66 -6.95 -15.34
C GLY A 88 -14.81 -5.83 -14.30
N LEU A 89 -15.84 -4.99 -14.44
CA LEU A 89 -16.15 -3.92 -13.50
C LEU A 89 -16.54 -4.47 -12.12
N GLU A 90 -17.34 -5.53 -12.06
CA GLU A 90 -17.73 -6.18 -10.80
C GLU A 90 -16.52 -6.79 -10.09
N VAL A 91 -15.64 -7.48 -10.82
CA VAL A 91 -14.40 -8.04 -10.26
C VAL A 91 -13.48 -6.93 -9.75
N ALA A 92 -13.31 -5.84 -10.51
CA ALA A 92 -12.51 -4.70 -10.08
C ALA A 92 -13.09 -4.03 -8.82
N TYR A 93 -14.41 -3.86 -8.76
CA TYR A 93 -15.09 -3.27 -7.60
C TYR A 93 -14.99 -4.17 -6.36
N ARG A 94 -15.19 -5.48 -6.51
CA ARG A 94 -15.01 -6.45 -5.42
C ARG A 94 -13.57 -6.47 -4.91
N GLY A 95 -12.58 -6.51 -5.80
CA GLY A 95 -11.17 -6.46 -5.42
C GLY A 95 -10.80 -5.18 -4.64
N MET A 96 -11.37 -4.03 -5.03
CA MET A 96 -11.20 -2.78 -4.29
C MET A 96 -11.87 -2.83 -2.91
N ALA A 97 -13.09 -3.38 -2.82
CA ALA A 97 -13.82 -3.53 -1.56
C ALA A 97 -13.11 -4.47 -0.58
N ASP A 98 -12.55 -5.59 -1.08
CA ASP A 98 -11.80 -6.55 -0.27
C ASP A 98 -10.51 -5.93 0.29
N ALA A 99 -9.78 -5.19 -0.55
CA ALA A 99 -8.59 -4.45 -0.10
C ALA A 99 -8.95 -3.37 0.93
N PHE A 100 -10.05 -2.65 0.72
CA PHE A 100 -10.55 -1.65 1.67
C PHE A 100 -10.93 -2.28 3.01
N ALA A 101 -11.66 -3.40 3.00
CA ALA A 101 -12.04 -4.12 4.22
C ALA A 101 -10.81 -4.56 5.04
N GLY A 102 -9.75 -5.06 4.38
CA GLY A 102 -8.50 -5.42 5.04
C GLY A 102 -7.85 -4.24 5.78
N VAL A 103 -7.75 -3.08 5.13
CA VAL A 103 -7.16 -1.87 5.73
C VAL A 103 -8.04 -1.31 6.86
N VAL A 104 -9.36 -1.28 6.67
CA VAL A 104 -10.30 -0.79 7.69
C VAL A 104 -10.24 -1.65 8.94
N MET A 105 -10.19 -2.98 8.83
CA MET A 105 -10.07 -3.86 9.98
C MET A 105 -8.80 -3.58 10.79
N LEU A 106 -7.67 -3.36 10.12
CA LEU A 106 -6.42 -2.98 10.79
C LEU A 106 -6.50 -1.60 11.46
N LEU A 107 -7.11 -0.61 10.79
CA LEU A 107 -7.29 0.73 11.34
C LEU A 107 -8.19 0.72 12.57
N VAL A 108 -9.29 -0.02 12.54
CA VAL A 108 -10.21 -0.16 13.67
C VAL A 108 -9.50 -0.87 14.83
N ALA A 109 -8.77 -1.96 14.56
CA ALA A 109 -8.01 -2.66 15.59
C ALA A 109 -6.95 -1.76 16.24
N ALA A 110 -6.17 -1.03 15.43
CA ALA A 110 -5.17 -0.08 15.92
C ALA A 110 -5.80 1.08 16.70
N GLY A 111 -6.91 1.64 16.21
CA GLY A 111 -7.64 2.71 16.88
C GLY A 111 -8.22 2.28 18.23
N VAL A 112 -8.88 1.12 18.29
CA VAL A 112 -9.43 0.58 19.54
C VAL A 112 -8.31 0.23 20.53
N PHE A 113 -7.20 -0.33 20.05
CA PHE A 113 -6.03 -0.62 20.88
C PHE A 113 -5.41 0.67 21.47
N ALA A 114 -5.16 1.68 20.64
CA ALA A 114 -4.62 2.96 21.07
C ALA A 114 -5.56 3.67 22.07
N GLN A 115 -6.86 3.67 21.79
CA GLN A 115 -7.87 4.25 22.68
C GLN A 115 -7.98 3.49 24.01
N GLY A 116 -7.88 2.16 23.99
CA GLY A 116 -7.84 1.32 25.18
C GLY A 116 -6.64 1.62 26.08
N LEU A 117 -5.44 1.72 25.51
CA LEU A 117 -4.22 2.11 26.24
C LEU A 117 -4.29 3.55 26.78
N SER A 118 -4.91 4.47 26.03
CA SER A 118 -5.13 5.86 26.46
C SER A 118 -6.06 5.93 27.67
N THR A 119 -7.17 5.19 27.64
CA THR A 119 -8.20 5.20 28.70
C THR A 119 -7.68 4.64 30.02
N ILE A 120 -6.79 3.64 29.98
CA ILE A 120 -6.14 3.05 31.17
C ILE A 120 -5.04 3.99 31.72
N GLY A 121 -4.71 5.09 31.03
CA GLY A 121 -3.63 6.00 31.42
C GLY A 121 -2.24 5.40 31.18
N PHE A 122 -2.15 4.32 30.40
CA PHE A 122 -0.90 3.62 30.10
C PHE A 122 0.02 4.50 29.23
N ILE A 123 -0.54 5.20 28.23
CA ILE A 123 0.23 6.13 27.39
C ILE A 123 0.82 7.26 28.24
N ASN A 124 0.03 7.85 29.13
CA ASN A 124 0.50 8.93 30.01
C ASN A 124 1.56 8.41 31.02
N SER A 125 1.42 7.18 31.49
CA SER A 125 2.42 6.53 32.36
C SER A 125 3.73 6.26 31.61
N LEU A 126 3.67 5.78 30.36
CA LEU A 126 4.85 5.63 29.52
C LEU A 126 5.53 6.97 29.20
N ILE A 127 4.76 8.04 28.94
CA ILE A 127 5.31 9.39 28.73
C ILE A 127 5.97 9.90 30.02
N SER A 128 5.36 9.69 31.19
CA SER A 128 5.93 10.07 32.49
C SER A 128 7.22 9.31 32.81
N ILE A 129 7.26 8.01 32.50
CA ILE A 129 8.50 7.21 32.59
C ILE A 129 9.52 7.74 31.57
N ALA A 130 9.16 7.97 30.31
CA ALA A 130 10.09 8.46 29.29
C ALA A 130 10.66 9.85 29.63
N THR A 131 9.86 10.74 30.23
CA THR A 131 10.28 12.10 30.64
C THR A 131 11.05 12.13 31.96
N SER A 132 10.77 11.23 32.92
CA SER A 132 11.65 11.03 34.09
C SER A 132 12.99 10.43 33.70
N PHE A 133 13.02 9.58 32.66
CA PHE A 133 14.22 9.19 31.94
C PHE A 133 14.72 10.29 30.99
N GLY A 134 14.19 11.51 31.02
CA GLY A 134 14.57 12.63 30.13
C GLY A 134 16.04 13.04 30.23
N SER A 135 16.66 12.89 31.40
CA SER A 135 18.13 12.99 31.57
C SER A 135 18.89 11.74 31.08
N ALA A 136 18.21 10.59 30.96
CA ALA A 136 18.69 9.36 30.34
C ALA A 136 18.32 9.22 28.85
N SER A 137 17.54 10.14 28.28
CA SER A 137 17.10 10.12 26.87
C SER A 137 18.28 10.34 25.92
N ILE A 138 19.25 11.18 26.32
CA ILE A 138 20.54 11.35 25.64
C ILE A 138 21.37 10.07 25.72
N ILE A 139 21.33 9.36 26.85
CA ILE A 139 22.07 8.11 27.05
C ILE A 139 21.45 7.00 26.18
N LEU A 140 20.12 6.89 26.14
CA LEU A 140 19.41 5.95 25.27
C LEU A 140 19.57 6.28 23.79
N MET A 141 19.56 7.56 23.40
CA MET A 141 19.82 7.98 22.02
C MET A 141 21.25 7.64 21.60
N LEU A 142 22.24 7.86 22.47
CA LEU A 142 23.64 7.44 22.23
C LEU A 142 23.76 5.92 22.14
N VAL A 143 23.09 5.16 23.01
CA VAL A 143 23.08 3.69 22.96
C VAL A 143 22.42 3.21 21.67
N LEU A 144 21.32 3.81 21.24
CA LEU A 144 20.67 3.48 19.97
C LEU A 144 21.59 3.78 18.79
N VAL A 145 22.28 4.94 18.79
CA VAL A 145 23.26 5.32 17.77
C VAL A 145 24.43 4.33 17.73
N ILE A 146 24.99 3.96 18.89
CA ILE A 146 26.06 2.96 19.00
C ILE A 146 25.57 1.59 18.50
N LEU A 147 24.38 1.16 18.89
CA LEU A 147 23.79 -0.09 18.41
C LEU A 147 23.55 -0.06 16.90
N THR A 148 23.12 1.06 16.32
CA THR A 148 22.97 1.19 14.86
C THR A 148 24.32 1.22 14.14
N MET A 149 25.36 1.80 14.73
CA MET A 149 26.74 1.78 14.18
C MET A 149 27.41 0.41 14.31
N LEU A 150 27.05 -0.37 15.32
CA LEU A 150 27.56 -1.74 15.53
C LEU A 150 26.82 -2.76 14.63
N ARG A 151 25.59 -2.46 14.23
CA ARG A 151 24.74 -3.32 13.39
C ARG A 151 24.84 -2.99 11.89
N GLN A 152 25.46 -1.86 11.52
CA GLN A 152 25.94 -1.60 10.16
C GLN A 152 27.31 -2.23 9.99
#